data_AF-A0A963RNP1-F1
#
_entry.id   AF-A0A963RNP1-F1
#
_cell.length_a   1.000
_cell.length_b   1.000
_cell.length_c   1.000
_cell.angle_alpha   90.00
_cell.angle_beta   90.00
_cell.angle_gamma   90.00
#
_symmetry.space_group_name_H-M   'P 1'
#
loop_
_entity.id
_entity.type
_entity.pdbx_description
1 polymer ?
#
loop_
_entity_poly.entity_id
_entity_poly.type
_entity_poly.pdbx_seq_one_letter_code
_entity_poly.pdbx_strand_id
1 'polypeptide(L)'
;ALIEFLVREHLTMSHVAQKEDLADPEVITKFARHLGNEHRLTALYLLTVADIRGTSPKVWNAWKGKLLEDLYKHTLHALGGRAPSAGALVEERKRAALEEIALHAMPKDAQQALWNTLDVGYFMRHDADELAWHARQLSRVLWQRAQTGAAAANEPLTVVRARISPVGEGLQVMCYTADRPDLFA
;
A
#
# COMPACT_ATOMS: atom_id res chain seq x y z
N ALA A 1 -18.16 -21.29 20.21
CA ALA A 1 -16.89 -21.30 19.46
C ALA A 1 -16.55 -19.94 18.83
N LEU A 2 -17.37 -19.37 17.93
CA LEU A 2 -17.04 -18.07 17.28
C LEU A 2 -17.01 -16.89 18.25
N ILE A 3 -18.04 -16.72 19.09
CA ILE A 3 -18.11 -15.61 20.04
C ILE A 3 -16.91 -15.62 21.00
N GLU A 4 -16.56 -16.79 21.55
CA GLU A 4 -15.39 -16.94 22.42
C GLU A 4 -14.08 -16.53 21.72
N PHE A 5 -13.92 -16.92 20.45
CA PHE A 5 -12.79 -16.49 19.62
C PHE A 5 -12.77 -14.97 19.46
N LEU A 6 -13.91 -14.36 19.11
CA LEU A 6 -13.99 -12.91 18.94
C LEU A 6 -13.66 -12.14 20.22
N VAL A 7 -14.16 -12.60 21.38
CA VAL A 7 -13.83 -11.99 22.67
C VAL A 7 -12.33 -12.12 22.96
N ARG A 8 -11.73 -13.27 22.67
CA ARG A 8 -10.29 -13.49 22.86
C ARG A 8 -9.43 -12.60 21.94
N GLU A 9 -9.86 -12.44 20.70
CA GLU A 9 -9.05 -11.86 19.61
C GLU A 9 -9.43 -10.41 19.24
N HIS A 10 -10.36 -9.78 19.95
CA HIS A 10 -10.93 -8.47 19.54
C HIS A 10 -9.90 -7.35 19.32
N LEU A 11 -8.73 -7.42 19.95
CA LEU A 11 -7.63 -6.46 19.77
C LEU A 11 -6.63 -6.86 18.69
N THR A 12 -6.60 -8.14 18.29
CA THR A 12 -5.57 -8.70 17.42
C THR A 12 -5.54 -8.01 16.06
N MET A 13 -6.71 -7.75 15.46
CA MET A 13 -6.76 -7.08 14.16
C MET A 13 -6.27 -5.62 14.24
N SER A 14 -6.68 -4.88 15.27
CA SER A 14 -6.26 -3.49 15.48
C SER A 14 -4.76 -3.39 15.73
N HIS A 15 -4.20 -4.35 16.48
CA HIS A 15 -2.77 -4.45 16.74
C HIS A 15 -1.99 -4.71 15.46
N VAL A 16 -2.32 -5.75 14.70
CA VAL A 16 -1.61 -6.12 13.46
C VAL A 16 -1.70 -4.99 12.44
N ALA A 17 -2.89 -4.41 12.24
CA ALA A 17 -3.07 -3.32 11.25
C ALA A 17 -2.24 -2.07 11.56
N GLN A 18 -1.90 -1.80 12.83
CA GLN A 18 -1.24 -0.57 13.25
C GLN A 18 0.24 -0.74 13.64
N LYS A 19 0.67 -1.97 13.95
CA LYS A 19 2.01 -2.24 14.52
C LYS A 19 2.90 -3.12 13.64
N GLU A 20 2.34 -3.77 12.62
CA GLU A 20 3.07 -4.66 11.72
C GLU A 20 3.13 -4.09 10.30
N ASP A 21 4.09 -4.56 9.49
CA ASP A 21 4.19 -4.20 8.08
C ASP A 21 3.21 -5.06 7.24
N LEU A 22 2.14 -4.44 6.75
CA LEU A 22 1.12 -5.12 5.93
C LEU A 22 1.59 -5.46 4.52
N ALA A 23 2.76 -4.96 4.09
CA ALA A 23 3.39 -5.35 2.84
C ALA A 23 4.22 -6.63 2.97
N ASP A 24 4.54 -7.07 4.19
CA ASP A 24 5.26 -8.32 4.44
C ASP A 24 4.31 -9.53 4.28
N PRO A 25 4.54 -10.40 3.27
CA PRO A 25 3.72 -11.59 3.07
C PRO A 25 3.74 -12.54 4.28
N GLU A 26 4.79 -12.55 5.09
CA GLU A 26 4.88 -13.41 6.28
C GLU A 26 3.91 -12.95 7.37
N VAL A 27 3.77 -11.64 7.59
CA VAL A 27 2.78 -11.05 8.51
C VAL A 27 1.37 -11.50 8.11
N ILE A 28 1.01 -11.32 6.83
CA ILE A 28 -0.30 -11.72 6.29
C ILE A 28 -0.50 -13.23 6.44
N THR A 29 0.50 -14.04 6.11
CA THR A 29 0.41 -15.51 6.19
C THR A 29 0.28 -16.01 7.62
N LYS A 30 0.95 -15.37 8.58
CA LYS A 30 0.84 -15.69 10.01
C LYS A 30 -0.56 -15.33 10.54
N PHE A 31 -1.06 -14.14 10.20
CA PHE A 31 -2.39 -13.70 10.59
C PHE A 31 -3.49 -14.57 9.98
N ALA A 32 -3.40 -14.91 8.69
CA ALA A 32 -4.31 -15.83 8.01
C ALA A 32 -4.35 -17.20 8.70
N ARG A 33 -3.19 -17.77 9.04
CA ARG A 33 -3.10 -19.05 9.78
C ARG A 33 -3.75 -18.96 11.17
N HIS A 34 -3.57 -17.85 11.87
CA HIS A 34 -4.18 -17.63 13.18
C HIS A 34 -5.71 -17.57 13.12
N LEU A 35 -6.27 -16.88 12.13
CA LEU A 35 -7.72 -16.81 11.93
C LEU A 35 -8.31 -18.13 11.43
N GLY A 36 -7.61 -18.79 10.51
CA GLY A 36 -7.91 -20.14 10.00
C GLY A 36 -9.06 -20.24 8.99
N ASN A 37 -10.00 -19.28 8.95
CA ASN A 37 -11.06 -19.24 7.94
C ASN A 37 -11.64 -17.83 7.74
N GLU A 38 -12.31 -17.65 6.60
CA GLU A 38 -12.95 -16.39 6.19
C GLU A 38 -14.03 -15.92 7.19
N HIS A 39 -14.83 -16.84 7.72
CA HIS A 39 -15.91 -16.47 8.65
C HIS A 39 -15.36 -15.77 9.91
N ARG A 40 -14.25 -16.26 10.47
CA ARG A 40 -13.57 -15.60 11.61
C ARG A 40 -12.96 -14.26 11.22
N LEU A 41 -12.35 -14.16 10.04
CA LEU A 41 -11.78 -12.92 9.52
C LEU A 41 -12.85 -11.83 9.37
N THR A 42 -13.95 -12.12 8.68
CA THR A 42 -15.04 -11.17 8.47
C THR A 42 -15.68 -10.75 9.77
N ALA A 43 -15.94 -11.69 10.68
CA ALA A 43 -16.52 -11.37 11.98
C ALA A 43 -15.60 -10.49 12.84
N LEU A 44 -14.29 -10.77 12.86
CA LEU A 44 -13.32 -9.97 13.60
C LEU A 44 -13.18 -8.57 13.01
N TYR A 45 -13.13 -8.43 11.68
CA TYR A 45 -13.09 -7.14 11.00
C TYR A 45 -14.27 -6.25 11.36
N LEU A 46 -15.50 -6.79 11.25
CA LEU A 46 -16.70 -6.03 11.57
C LEU A 46 -16.74 -5.64 13.06
N LEU A 47 -16.35 -6.55 13.96
CA LEU A 47 -16.26 -6.25 15.38
C LEU A 47 -15.25 -5.13 15.66
N THR A 48 -14.04 -5.21 15.10
CA THR A 48 -13.00 -4.19 15.28
C THR A 48 -13.44 -2.82 14.75
N VAL A 49 -14.09 -2.76 13.60
CA VAL A 49 -14.63 -1.50 13.05
C VAL A 49 -15.74 -0.94 13.96
N ALA A 50 -16.65 -1.78 14.43
CA ALA A 50 -17.71 -1.37 15.34
C ALA A 50 -17.17 -0.87 16.68
N ASP A 51 -16.18 -1.56 17.26
CA ASP A 51 -15.54 -1.20 18.54
C ASP A 51 -14.80 0.15 18.44
N ILE A 52 -13.97 0.34 17.41
CA ILE A 52 -13.22 1.59 17.23
C ILE A 52 -14.17 2.77 16.98
N ARG A 53 -15.24 2.58 16.20
CA ARG A 53 -16.23 3.62 15.94
C ARG A 53 -17.14 3.90 17.14
N GLY A 54 -17.44 2.87 17.94
CA GLY A 54 -18.31 2.96 19.12
C GLY A 54 -17.62 3.57 20.34
N THR A 55 -16.29 3.47 20.45
CA THR A 55 -15.53 3.99 21.61
C THR A 55 -15.32 5.50 21.55
N SER A 56 -14.96 6.08 20.40
CA SER A 56 -14.94 7.54 20.21
C SER A 56 -14.77 7.93 18.73
N PRO A 57 -15.53 8.91 18.22
CA PRO A 57 -15.37 9.43 16.86
C PRO A 57 -13.96 9.97 16.58
N LYS A 58 -13.22 10.39 17.62
CA LYS A 58 -11.85 10.91 17.48
C LYS A 58 -10.80 9.83 17.25
N VAL A 59 -11.11 8.57 17.56
CA VAL A 59 -10.15 7.46 17.41
C VAL A 59 -10.12 6.96 15.98
N TRP A 60 -11.26 7.01 15.28
CA TRP A 60 -11.37 6.63 13.88
C TRP A 60 -10.88 7.74 12.94
N ASN A 61 -10.02 7.40 11.98
CA ASN A 61 -9.71 8.24 10.83
C ASN A 61 -9.61 7.36 9.57
N ALA A 62 -9.61 7.98 8.40
CA ALA A 62 -9.63 7.24 7.15
C ALA A 62 -8.37 6.37 6.94
N TRP A 63 -7.21 6.83 7.41
CA TRP A 63 -5.97 6.04 7.36
C TRP A 63 -6.07 4.74 8.17
N LYS A 64 -6.61 4.77 9.40
CA LYS A 64 -6.87 3.54 10.17
C LYS A 64 -7.89 2.63 9.48
N GLY A 65 -8.90 3.23 8.86
CA GLY A 65 -9.86 2.47 8.06
C GLY A 65 -9.18 1.71 6.92
N LYS A 66 -8.27 2.38 6.21
CA LYS A 66 -7.50 1.81 5.12
C LYS A 66 -6.60 0.66 5.59
N LEU A 67 -5.89 0.82 6.71
CA LEU A 67 -5.06 -0.26 7.28
C LEU A 67 -5.87 -1.52 7.62
N LEU A 68 -7.05 -1.35 8.23
CA LEU A 68 -7.93 -2.48 8.55
C LEU A 68 -8.48 -3.16 7.29
N GLU A 69 -8.85 -2.36 6.29
CA GLU A 69 -9.34 -2.85 5.01
C GLU A 69 -8.26 -3.61 4.23
N ASP A 70 -7.03 -3.10 4.21
CA ASP A 70 -5.90 -3.73 3.53
C ASP A 70 -5.53 -5.05 4.19
N LEU A 71 -5.43 -5.08 5.53
CA LEU A 71 -5.22 -6.32 6.26
C LEU A 71 -6.34 -7.34 5.96
N TYR A 72 -7.61 -6.91 5.95
CA TYR A 72 -8.73 -7.78 5.61
C TYR A 72 -8.58 -8.39 4.21
N LYS A 73 -8.36 -7.55 3.18
CA LYS A 73 -8.25 -8.00 1.79
C LYS A 73 -7.06 -8.95 1.60
N HIS A 74 -5.88 -8.56 2.07
CA HIS A 74 -4.68 -9.40 1.97
C HIS A 74 -4.89 -10.77 2.64
N THR A 75 -5.52 -10.79 3.81
CA THR A 75 -5.77 -12.02 4.56
C THR A 75 -6.84 -12.89 3.91
N LEU A 76 -7.90 -12.29 3.35
CA LEU A 76 -8.95 -13.00 2.62
C LEU A 76 -8.36 -13.74 1.41
N HIS A 77 -7.50 -13.06 0.64
CA HIS A 77 -6.77 -13.68 -0.46
C HIS A 77 -5.90 -14.85 0.02
N ALA A 78 -5.21 -14.72 1.15
CA ALA A 78 -4.38 -15.78 1.71
C ALA A 78 -5.21 -17.00 2.16
N LEU A 79 -6.40 -16.79 2.75
CA LEU A 79 -7.31 -17.84 3.21
C LEU A 79 -7.98 -18.61 2.07
N GLY A 80 -8.22 -17.97 0.92
CA GLY A 80 -8.83 -18.58 -0.27
C GLY A 80 -7.99 -19.65 -0.97
N GLY A 81 -6.84 -20.06 -0.40
CA GLY A 81 -5.99 -21.14 -0.95
C GLY A 81 -5.23 -20.77 -2.22
N ARG A 82 -5.38 -19.53 -2.69
CA ARG A 82 -4.59 -18.91 -3.76
C ARG A 82 -4.05 -17.60 -3.25
N ALA A 83 -3.27 -17.65 -2.17
CA ALA A 83 -2.37 -16.53 -1.87
C ALA A 83 -1.57 -16.28 -3.15
N PRO A 84 -1.81 -15.19 -3.89
CA PRO A 84 -1.06 -14.93 -5.10
C PRO A 84 0.40 -14.86 -4.68
N SER A 85 1.31 -15.41 -5.49
CA SER A 85 2.72 -15.15 -5.23
C SER A 85 2.93 -13.63 -5.18
N ALA A 86 3.93 -13.16 -4.44
CA ALA A 86 4.25 -11.74 -4.41
C ALA A 86 4.38 -11.18 -5.85
N GLY A 87 4.95 -11.95 -6.77
CA GLY A 87 5.00 -11.61 -8.19
C GLY A 87 3.61 -11.45 -8.83
N ALA A 88 2.66 -12.36 -8.58
CA ALA A 88 1.31 -12.24 -9.11
C ALA A 88 0.57 -10.98 -8.60
N LEU A 89 0.71 -10.66 -7.30
CA LEU A 89 0.19 -9.43 -6.71
C LEU A 89 0.82 -8.18 -7.33
N VAL A 90 2.14 -8.19 -7.54
CA VAL A 90 2.84 -7.09 -8.20
C VAL A 90 2.35 -6.90 -9.63
N GLU A 91 2.19 -7.96 -10.40
CA GLU A 91 1.70 -7.86 -11.77
C GLU A 91 0.24 -7.40 -11.84
N GLU A 92 -0.60 -7.84 -10.90
CA GLU A 92 -1.97 -7.33 -10.78
C GLU A 92 -2.00 -5.83 -10.47
N ARG A 93 -1.19 -5.36 -9.50
CA ARG A 93 -1.06 -3.95 -9.15
C ARG A 93 -0.52 -3.11 -10.30
N LYS A 94 0.51 -3.59 -11.01
CA LYS A 94 1.04 -2.93 -12.20
C LYS A 94 -0.04 -2.80 -13.27
N ARG A 95 -0.80 -3.86 -13.54
CA ARG A 95 -1.90 -3.82 -14.51
C ARG A 95 -2.95 -2.78 -14.14
N ALA A 96 -3.41 -2.77 -12.89
CA ALA A 96 -4.36 -1.76 -12.42
C ALA A 96 -3.77 -0.34 -12.48
N ALA A 97 -2.50 -0.17 -12.15
CA ALA A 97 -1.82 1.13 -12.27
C ALA A 97 -1.73 1.60 -13.73
N LEU A 98 -1.53 0.69 -14.69
CA LEU A 98 -1.54 1.04 -16.13
C LEU A 98 -2.92 1.51 -16.60
N GLU A 99 -3.99 0.90 -16.09
CA GLU A 99 -5.37 1.33 -16.35
C GLU A 99 -5.57 2.77 -15.85
N GLU A 100 -5.15 3.08 -14.62
CA GLU A 100 -5.21 4.44 -14.06
C GLU A 100 -4.34 5.44 -14.82
N ILE A 101 -3.13 5.05 -15.22
CA ILE A 101 -2.23 5.89 -16.04
C ILE A 101 -2.88 6.25 -17.39
N ALA A 102 -3.57 5.29 -18.02
CA ALA A 102 -4.21 5.50 -19.31
C ALA A 102 -5.30 6.59 -19.26
N LEU A 103 -5.96 6.77 -18.11
CA LEU A 103 -6.95 7.84 -17.90
C LEU A 103 -6.35 9.25 -17.94
N HIS A 104 -5.02 9.37 -17.85
CA HIS A 104 -4.31 10.64 -17.78
C HIS A 104 -3.54 10.99 -19.07
N ALA A 105 -3.81 10.29 -20.17
CA ALA A 105 -3.22 10.55 -21.50
C ALA A 105 -1.68 10.66 -21.48
N MET A 106 -1.03 9.83 -20.65
CA MET A 106 0.43 9.78 -20.60
C MET A 106 1.01 9.17 -21.88
N PRO A 107 2.26 9.54 -22.25
CA PRO A 107 2.98 8.86 -23.30
C PRO A 107 3.07 7.36 -23.04
N LYS A 108 3.12 6.58 -24.12
CA LYS A 108 3.33 5.13 -24.03
C LYS A 108 4.61 4.86 -23.22
N ASP A 109 4.53 3.91 -22.29
CA ASP A 109 5.64 3.45 -21.44
C ASP A 109 6.26 4.53 -20.53
N ALA A 110 5.53 5.63 -20.26
CA ALA A 110 6.03 6.73 -19.42
C ALA A 110 6.39 6.30 -17.98
N GLN A 111 5.75 5.25 -17.46
CA GLN A 111 6.04 4.66 -16.15
C GLN A 111 7.34 3.86 -16.12
N GLN A 112 7.83 3.38 -17.27
CA GLN A 112 8.90 2.38 -17.34
C GLN A 112 10.19 2.87 -16.69
N ALA A 113 10.54 4.14 -16.90
CA ALA A 113 11.75 4.74 -16.31
C ALA A 113 11.71 4.73 -14.77
N LEU A 114 10.53 4.93 -14.17
CA LEU A 114 10.35 4.83 -12.73
C LEU A 114 10.34 3.36 -12.29
N TRP A 115 9.53 2.52 -12.93
CA TRP A 115 9.33 1.14 -12.48
C TRP A 115 10.59 0.29 -12.54
N ASN A 116 11.52 0.60 -13.44
CA ASN A 116 12.83 -0.05 -13.51
C ASN A 116 13.73 0.24 -12.29
N THR A 117 13.42 1.26 -11.49
CA THR A 117 14.18 1.60 -10.28
C THR A 117 13.53 1.07 -8.99
N LEU A 118 12.34 0.46 -9.09
CA LEU A 118 11.55 0.05 -7.93
C LEU A 118 11.69 -1.46 -7.68
N ASP A 119 11.71 -1.85 -6.41
CA ASP A 119 11.73 -3.24 -5.99
C ASP A 119 10.31 -3.80 -5.77
N VAL A 120 10.22 -5.12 -5.56
CA VAL A 120 8.96 -5.80 -5.24
C VAL A 120 8.30 -5.19 -4.00
N GLY A 121 9.09 -4.83 -2.99
CA GLY A 121 8.59 -4.25 -1.74
C GLY A 121 7.82 -2.95 -1.95
N TYR A 122 8.29 -2.09 -2.87
CA TYR A 122 7.60 -0.87 -3.23
C TYR A 122 6.22 -1.13 -3.84
N PHE A 123 6.14 -2.05 -4.81
CA PHE A 123 4.85 -2.43 -5.41
C PHE A 123 3.92 -3.10 -4.41
N MET A 124 4.45 -3.76 -3.38
CA MET A 124 3.64 -4.38 -2.33
C MET A 124 3.09 -3.36 -1.32
N ARG A 125 3.80 -2.25 -1.09
CA ARG A 125 3.40 -1.16 -0.17
C ARG A 125 2.40 -0.18 -0.76
N HIS A 126 2.33 -0.08 -2.09
CA HIS A 126 1.56 0.96 -2.76
C HIS A 126 0.42 0.39 -3.61
N ASP A 127 -0.72 1.06 -3.56
CA ASP A 127 -1.87 0.72 -4.40
C ASP A 127 -1.76 1.28 -5.82
N ALA A 128 -2.61 0.78 -6.73
CA ALA A 128 -2.62 1.17 -8.13
C ALA A 128 -2.72 2.69 -8.36
N ASP A 129 -3.59 3.39 -7.60
CA ASP A 129 -3.72 4.85 -7.66
C ASP A 129 -2.43 5.57 -7.26
N GLU A 130 -1.75 5.09 -6.22
CA GLU A 130 -0.48 5.67 -5.77
C GLU A 130 0.63 5.43 -6.80
N LEU A 131 0.74 4.20 -7.31
CA LEU A 131 1.70 3.85 -8.36
C LEU A 131 1.50 4.71 -9.62
N ALA A 132 0.23 4.91 -10.02
CA ALA A 132 -0.13 5.76 -11.14
C ALA A 132 0.18 7.24 -10.88
N TRP A 133 -0.10 7.73 -9.67
CA TRP A 133 0.25 9.09 -9.25
C TRP A 133 1.77 9.31 -9.28
N HIS A 134 2.55 8.40 -8.71
CA HIS A 134 4.01 8.48 -8.71
C HIS A 134 4.58 8.50 -10.14
N ALA A 135 4.08 7.61 -11.02
CA ALA A 135 4.46 7.61 -12.44
C ALA A 135 4.14 8.94 -13.13
N ARG A 136 2.96 9.53 -12.90
CA ARG A 136 2.60 10.85 -13.43
C ARG A 136 3.53 11.96 -12.98
N GLN A 137 3.93 11.94 -11.71
CA GLN A 137 4.77 12.99 -11.14
C GLN A 137 6.23 12.90 -11.58
N LEU A 138 6.75 11.69 -11.80
CA LEU A 138 8.18 11.45 -12.00
C LEU A 138 8.58 11.14 -13.45
N SER A 139 7.68 10.56 -14.25
CA SER A 139 7.96 10.10 -15.62
C SER A 139 8.71 11.12 -16.48
N ARG A 140 8.22 12.36 -16.55
CA ARG A 140 8.84 13.42 -17.37
C ARG A 140 10.27 13.71 -16.95
N VAL A 141 10.51 13.85 -15.65
CA VAL A 141 11.83 14.22 -15.12
C VAL A 141 12.81 13.07 -15.27
N LEU A 142 12.36 11.84 -15.00
CA LEU A 142 13.18 10.64 -15.18
C LEU A 142 13.50 10.38 -16.66
N TRP A 143 12.53 10.61 -17.55
CA TRP A 143 12.73 10.52 -18.99
C TRP A 143 13.78 11.52 -19.45
N GLN A 144 13.64 12.82 -19.10
CA GLN A 144 14.63 13.86 -19.44
C GLN A 144 16.03 13.52 -18.93
N ARG A 145 16.13 13.01 -17.70
CA ARG A 145 17.39 12.62 -17.09
C ARG A 145 18.05 11.42 -17.78
N ALA A 146 17.26 10.47 -18.28
CA ALA A 146 17.78 9.35 -19.06
C ALA A 146 18.38 9.80 -20.41
N GLN A 147 18.00 10.96 -20.93
CA GLN A 147 18.54 11.51 -22.19
C GLN A 147 19.76 12.41 -22.02
N THR A 148 19.92 13.09 -20.88
CA THR A 148 20.97 14.09 -20.68
C THR A 148 22.38 13.52 -20.41
N GLY A 149 22.56 12.20 -20.54
CA GLY A 149 23.87 11.55 -20.45
C GLY A 149 24.49 11.56 -19.04
N ALA A 150 25.70 10.99 -18.90
CA ALA A 150 26.34 10.72 -17.61
C ALA A 150 26.57 11.97 -16.72
N ALA A 151 26.68 13.16 -17.31
CA ALA A 151 26.93 14.40 -16.56
C ALA A 151 25.72 14.81 -15.68
N ALA A 152 24.49 14.69 -16.19
CA ALA A 152 23.27 14.97 -15.42
C ALA A 152 22.90 13.83 -14.46
N ALA A 153 23.42 12.63 -14.68
CA ALA A 153 23.20 11.48 -13.80
C ALA A 153 23.84 11.67 -12.41
N ASN A 154 24.90 12.48 -12.30
CA ASN A 154 25.62 12.75 -11.05
C ASN A 154 25.00 13.87 -10.19
N GLU A 155 24.04 14.65 -10.71
CA GLU A 155 23.42 15.74 -9.95
C GLU A 155 22.23 15.21 -9.11
N PRO A 156 22.14 15.44 -7.80
CA PRO A 156 21.09 14.83 -6.98
C PRO A 156 19.68 15.26 -7.43
N LEU A 157 18.85 14.31 -7.84
CA LEU A 157 17.44 14.58 -8.17
C LEU A 157 16.61 14.54 -6.90
N THR A 158 15.95 15.65 -6.56
CA THR A 158 14.93 15.69 -5.50
C THR A 158 13.62 16.25 -6.05
N VAL A 159 12.55 15.47 -5.91
CA VAL A 159 11.20 15.85 -6.31
C VAL A 159 10.26 15.66 -5.13
N VAL A 160 9.60 16.74 -4.71
CA VAL A 160 8.54 16.69 -3.71
C VAL A 160 7.22 17.07 -4.36
N ARG A 161 6.18 16.27 -4.15
CA ARG A 161 4.82 16.53 -4.63
C ARG A 161 3.83 16.27 -3.51
N ALA A 162 2.73 17.00 -3.51
CA ALA A 162 1.63 16.80 -2.59
C ALA A 162 0.31 16.71 -3.37
N ARG A 163 -0.62 15.90 -2.87
CA ARG A 163 -2.01 15.87 -3.30
C ARG A 163 -2.92 15.83 -2.08
N ILE A 164 -4.20 16.18 -2.27
CA ILE A 164 -5.21 15.83 -1.27
C ILE A 164 -5.23 14.31 -1.15
N SER A 165 -5.22 13.81 0.09
CA SER A 165 -5.28 12.37 0.34
C SER A 165 -6.50 11.77 -0.35
N PRO A 166 -6.35 10.71 -1.15
CA PRO A 166 -7.52 9.99 -1.68
C PRO A 166 -8.30 9.29 -0.54
N VAL A 167 -7.68 9.14 0.63
CA VAL A 167 -8.24 8.51 1.82
C VAL A 167 -8.37 9.55 2.93
N GLY A 168 -9.60 10.03 3.14
CA GLY A 168 -9.96 10.93 4.24
C GLY A 168 -9.45 12.37 4.12
N GLU A 169 -9.34 13.03 5.27
CA GLU A 169 -8.89 14.42 5.35
C GLU A 169 -7.36 14.48 5.52
N GLY A 170 -6.69 15.24 4.66
CA GLY A 170 -5.25 15.48 4.76
C GLY A 170 -4.55 15.66 3.42
N LEU A 171 -3.23 15.81 3.49
CA LEU A 171 -2.34 15.84 2.33
C LEU A 171 -1.49 14.56 2.32
N GLN A 172 -1.39 13.95 1.15
CA GLN A 172 -0.40 12.92 0.86
C GLN A 172 0.82 13.58 0.21
N VAL A 173 2.02 13.31 0.73
CA VAL A 173 3.28 13.86 0.22
C VAL A 173 4.16 12.74 -0.31
N MET A 174 4.63 12.88 -1.55
CA MET A 174 5.62 12.00 -2.17
C MET A 174 6.96 12.74 -2.23
N CYS A 175 7.99 12.12 -1.64
CA CYS A 175 9.37 12.58 -1.69
C CYS A 175 10.20 11.57 -2.48
N TYR A 176 10.73 11.97 -3.63
CA TYR A 176 11.69 11.20 -4.41
C TYR A 176 13.06 11.87 -4.30
N THR A 177 14.03 11.20 -3.69
CA THR A 177 15.39 11.71 -3.51
C THR A 177 16.37 10.54 -3.39
N ALA A 178 17.66 10.80 -3.57
CA ALA A 178 18.68 9.79 -3.30
C ALA A 178 18.67 9.43 -1.80
N ASP A 179 18.82 8.14 -1.52
CA ASP A 179 18.95 7.65 -0.16
C ASP A 179 20.17 8.26 0.52
N ARG A 180 20.02 8.59 1.80
CA ARG A 180 21.05 9.23 2.61
C ARG A 180 20.87 8.85 4.08
N PRO A 181 21.95 8.83 4.89
CA PRO A 181 21.82 8.66 6.33
C PRO A 181 20.82 9.65 6.93
N ASP A 182 20.02 9.18 7.89
CA ASP A 182 19.01 9.95 8.61
C ASP A 182 17.85 10.51 7.76
N LEU A 183 17.65 9.98 6.54
CA LEU A 183 16.47 10.31 5.75
C LEU A 183 15.23 9.70 6.42
N PHE A 184 14.41 10.57 7.03
CA PHE A 184 13.19 10.25 7.80
C PHE A 184 13.43 9.66 9.21
N ALA A 185 14.63 9.84 9.78
CA ALA A 185 14.93 9.53 11.19
C ALA A 185 14.48 10.63 12.17
#